data_AF-A0AA86VD85-F1
#
_entry.id   AF-A0AA86VD85-F1
#
_cell.length_a   1.000
_cell.length_b   1.000
_cell.length_c   1.000
_cell.angle_alpha   90.00
_cell.angle_beta   90.00
_cell.angle_gamma   90.00
#
_symmetry.space_group_name_H-M   'P 1'
#
loop_
_entity.id
_entity.type
_entity.pdbx_description
1 polymer ?
#
loop_
_entity_poly.entity_id
_entity_poly.type
_entity_poly.pdbx_seq_one_letter_code
_entity_poly.pdbx_strand_id
1 'polypeptide(L)'
;MLTMESRKQALPLSWVLIFFLAISLCGVKASSGKPQEGPVVEKDQWRKLLVTEFGQITALDIKEDPEKLPYHLQFITLEPNSLFLPVLLHADVVFYVHTGSGKLTWVNDDGTGTIPLRKGDLCSLGEESVFYIQSDLEAERRKLRIYAMFTNTKDNTFNPSIGAYSRINELVKGFDKKIMQAALKVPDDLIDEIINKRNTPAIVHAVSKQRNVVQEPEASFLKNFLGVGSNSNKLEKYNIFDHDPDFRNRYGWSVAVTKRQLKSLKRTNIGFLMVTLARGSTMGPHWNPKATELAVAVEGKGVVRVVCGSNNEDETACQNMRFKVNAGDAFVVQRFHSMAQMSFNDEAFVFLGFSTSAKDNHPQFLSGKGSVLHKLDKHIMATSLGVSDRTVDDLLHSPQDSIIFGRRAWPLEQLGREESFESKKPLIPSQSLEL
;
A
#
# COMPACT_ATOMS: atom_id res chain seq x y z
N MET A 1 -64.22 36.22 -60.68
CA MET A 1 -63.40 37.01 -59.74
C MET A 1 -62.17 36.17 -59.40
N LEU A 2 -61.04 36.52 -60.03
CA LEU A 2 -59.62 36.34 -59.65
C LEU A 2 -59.09 34.99 -59.09
N THR A 3 -58.09 34.45 -59.84
CA THR A 3 -56.82 33.78 -59.43
C THR A 3 -56.90 32.44 -58.68
N MET A 4 -56.55 31.28 -59.27
CA MET A 4 -55.23 30.69 -59.64
C MET A 4 -54.23 30.46 -58.48
N GLU A 5 -53.95 29.16 -58.26
CA GLU A 5 -52.75 28.46 -57.73
C GLU A 5 -51.98 29.09 -56.54
N SER A 6 -51.54 28.36 -55.52
CA SER A 6 -50.46 27.36 -55.62
C SER A 6 -50.18 26.73 -54.23
N ARG A 7 -50.13 25.39 -54.19
CA ARG A 7 -48.97 24.55 -53.76
C ARG A 7 -48.17 24.92 -52.48
N LYS A 8 -47.78 23.82 -51.78
CA LYS A 8 -46.66 23.59 -50.83
C LYS A 8 -47.07 23.59 -49.35
N GLN A 9 -46.51 22.76 -48.47
CA GLN A 9 -45.58 21.63 -48.53
C GLN A 9 -45.63 21.02 -47.12
N ALA A 10 -45.76 19.69 -47.03
CA ALA A 10 -45.40 18.96 -45.82
C ALA A 10 -43.87 18.80 -45.79
N LEU A 11 -43.25 19.01 -44.63
CA LEU A 11 -41.87 18.67 -44.26
C LEU A 11 -41.74 18.82 -42.71
N PRO A 12 -40.76 18.19 -42.05
CA PRO A 12 -41.02 17.02 -41.22
C PRO A 12 -40.67 17.22 -39.74
N LEU A 13 -41.17 16.30 -38.91
CA LEU A 13 -40.78 16.11 -37.51
C LEU A 13 -39.25 15.99 -37.40
N SER A 14 -38.63 16.99 -36.77
CA SER A 14 -37.21 16.94 -36.43
C SER A 14 -37.00 15.91 -35.32
N TRP A 15 -36.37 14.78 -35.69
CA TRP A 15 -35.77 13.84 -34.75
C TRP A 15 -34.64 14.56 -34.01
N VAL A 16 -34.90 14.92 -32.76
CA VAL A 16 -33.85 15.30 -31.81
C VAL A 16 -33.09 14.02 -31.44
N LEU A 17 -32.10 13.67 -32.26
CA LEU A 17 -31.04 12.75 -31.89
C LEU A 17 -30.22 13.41 -30.78
N ILE A 18 -30.52 13.05 -29.54
CA ILE A 18 -29.65 13.35 -28.39
C ILE A 18 -28.39 12.49 -28.58
N PHE A 19 -27.38 13.07 -29.23
CA PHE A 19 -26.03 12.56 -29.23
C PHE A 19 -25.52 12.61 -27.78
N PHE A 20 -25.55 11.47 -27.08
CA PHE A 20 -24.67 11.26 -25.94
C PHE A 20 -23.24 11.24 -26.47
N LEU A 21 -22.61 12.42 -26.52
CA LEU A 21 -21.16 12.54 -26.60
C LEU A 21 -20.61 11.96 -25.30
N ALA A 22 -20.35 10.65 -25.28
CA ALA A 22 -19.40 10.06 -24.36
C ALA A 22 -18.02 10.59 -24.77
N ILE A 23 -17.67 11.77 -24.24
CA ILE A 23 -16.32 12.27 -24.30
C ILE A 23 -15.49 11.31 -23.46
N SER A 24 -14.88 10.34 -24.13
CA SER A 24 -13.81 9.49 -23.60
C SER A 24 -12.61 10.38 -23.29
N LEU A 25 -12.66 11.09 -22.17
CA LEU A 25 -11.52 11.73 -21.51
C LEU A 25 -10.64 10.64 -20.89
N CYS A 26 -10.01 9.80 -21.72
CA CYS A 26 -8.80 9.09 -21.32
C CYS A 26 -7.63 10.08 -21.36
N GLY A 27 -7.69 11.02 -20.42
CA GLY A 27 -6.61 11.92 -20.07
C GLY A 27 -6.63 12.03 -18.56
N VAL A 28 -6.24 10.95 -17.87
CA VAL A 28 -5.93 11.05 -16.44
C VAL A 28 -4.72 11.97 -16.36
N LYS A 29 -4.97 13.26 -16.11
CA LYS A 29 -3.96 14.11 -15.49
C LYS A 29 -3.63 13.41 -14.18
N ALA A 30 -2.46 12.78 -14.09
CA ALA A 30 -1.88 12.42 -12.83
C ALA A 30 -1.86 13.70 -12.00
N SER A 31 -2.74 13.79 -11.01
CA SER A 31 -2.64 14.86 -10.02
C SER A 31 -1.31 14.61 -9.33
N SER A 32 -0.34 15.51 -9.51
CA SER A 32 0.84 15.56 -8.64
C SER A 32 0.36 16.05 -7.27
N GLY A 33 -0.40 15.20 -6.57
CA GLY A 33 -0.84 15.47 -5.22
C GLY A 33 0.41 15.59 -4.37
N LYS A 34 0.51 16.67 -3.60
CA LYS A 34 1.57 16.86 -2.61
C LYS A 34 1.57 15.65 -1.65
N PRO A 35 2.75 15.21 -1.15
CA PRO A 35 2.80 14.25 -0.06
C PRO A 35 1.87 14.68 1.07
N GLN A 36 1.10 13.74 1.62
CA GLN A 36 0.16 14.08 2.69
C GLN A 36 0.93 14.23 4.00
N GLU A 37 0.62 15.30 4.73
CA GLU A 37 1.19 15.61 6.03
C GLU A 37 0.21 15.22 7.12
N GLY A 38 0.70 14.53 8.15
CA GLY A 38 -0.09 14.08 9.29
C GLY A 38 -0.06 12.56 9.48
N PRO A 39 -0.48 12.08 10.66
CA PRO A 39 -0.36 10.68 11.03
C PRO A 39 -1.41 9.77 10.37
N VAL A 40 -2.44 10.34 9.73
CA VAL A 40 -3.53 9.62 9.05
C VAL A 40 -3.75 10.23 7.67
N VAL A 41 -3.97 9.37 6.69
CA VAL A 41 -4.39 9.74 5.33
C VAL A 41 -5.64 8.97 4.96
N GLU A 42 -6.72 9.71 4.74
CA GLU A 42 -8.03 9.14 4.40
C GLU A 42 -8.01 8.53 2.99
N LYS A 43 -8.82 7.50 2.77
CA LYS A 43 -8.83 6.75 1.51
C LYS A 43 -9.11 7.61 0.27
N ASP A 44 -9.96 8.61 0.40
CA ASP A 44 -10.34 9.52 -0.68
C ASP A 44 -9.21 10.48 -1.09
N GLN A 45 -8.23 10.69 -0.21
CA GLN A 45 -7.03 11.47 -0.46
C GLN A 45 -5.97 10.70 -1.28
N TRP A 46 -6.17 9.39 -1.50
CA TRP A 46 -5.24 8.58 -2.28
C TRP A 46 -5.28 8.96 -3.75
N ARG A 47 -4.10 9.12 -4.36
CA ARG A 47 -4.00 9.52 -5.76
C ARG A 47 -4.38 8.36 -6.67
N LYS A 48 -5.27 8.60 -7.64
CA LYS A 48 -5.59 7.61 -8.68
C LYS A 48 -4.52 7.68 -9.77
N LEU A 49 -3.68 6.66 -9.86
CA LEU A 49 -2.67 6.54 -10.93
C LEU A 49 -3.29 5.98 -12.21
N LEU A 50 -4.22 5.04 -12.07
CA LEU A 50 -4.87 4.36 -13.19
C LEU A 50 -6.27 3.91 -12.80
N VAL A 51 -7.23 4.09 -13.70
CA VAL A 51 -8.58 3.51 -13.60
C VAL A 51 -8.98 2.98 -14.98
N THR A 52 -9.38 1.72 -15.06
CA THR A 52 -9.97 1.09 -16.25
C THR A 52 -11.21 0.31 -15.81
N GLU A 53 -11.97 -0.22 -16.78
CA GLU A 53 -13.11 -1.11 -16.48
C GLU A 53 -12.68 -2.45 -15.84
N PHE A 54 -11.39 -2.79 -15.94
CA PHE A 54 -10.80 -4.06 -15.49
C PHE A 54 -9.98 -3.92 -14.20
N GLY A 55 -9.84 -2.72 -13.67
CA GLY A 55 -9.10 -2.49 -12.44
C GLY A 55 -8.66 -1.07 -12.21
N GLN A 56 -7.96 -0.84 -11.11
CA GLN A 56 -7.43 0.46 -10.74
C GLN A 56 -6.12 0.32 -9.96
N ILE A 57 -5.32 1.38 -10.01
CA ILE A 57 -4.13 1.55 -9.19
C ILE A 57 -4.22 2.90 -8.51
N THR A 58 -4.22 2.88 -7.18
CA THR A 58 -4.14 4.08 -6.34
C THR A 58 -2.81 4.12 -5.60
N ALA A 59 -2.33 5.31 -5.29
CA ALA A 59 -1.06 5.50 -4.61
C ALA A 59 -1.17 6.47 -3.44
N LEU A 60 -0.29 6.24 -2.47
CA LEU A 60 -0.18 7.01 -1.25
C LEU A 60 1.31 7.31 -0.99
N ASP A 61 1.62 8.58 -0.77
CA ASP A 61 2.94 9.05 -0.36
C ASP A 61 2.85 9.56 1.09
N ILE A 62 3.56 8.91 2.01
CA ILE A 62 3.60 9.28 3.43
C ILE A 62 4.98 9.82 3.77
N LYS A 63 5.05 11.05 4.28
CA LYS A 63 6.32 11.68 4.68
C LYS A 63 6.52 11.58 6.19
N GLU A 64 7.66 11.03 6.60
CA GLU A 64 8.03 10.96 8.03
C GLU A 64 8.55 12.31 8.54
N ASP A 65 9.32 13.02 7.71
CA ASP A 65 10.05 14.24 8.03
C ASP A 65 10.19 15.09 6.75
N PRO A 66 10.08 16.42 6.79
CA PRO A 66 10.34 17.32 5.66
C PRO A 66 11.63 17.02 4.86
N GLU A 67 12.69 16.53 5.50
CA GLU A 67 13.98 16.24 4.87
C GLU A 67 14.08 14.83 4.27
N LYS A 68 13.18 13.92 4.62
CA LYS A 68 13.18 12.54 4.12
C LYS A 68 12.31 12.37 2.88
N LEU A 69 12.70 11.43 2.03
CA LEU A 69 11.87 11.02 0.90
C LEU A 69 10.61 10.29 1.42
N PRO A 70 9.44 10.49 0.79
CA PRO A 70 8.18 9.93 1.27
C PRO A 70 8.09 8.43 0.99
N TYR A 71 7.59 7.64 1.93
CA TYR A 71 7.25 6.25 1.68
C TYR A 71 6.17 6.14 0.61
N HIS A 72 6.43 5.37 -0.45
CA HIS A 72 5.51 5.20 -1.58
C HIS A 72 4.81 3.85 -1.50
N LEU A 73 3.48 3.89 -1.36
CA LEU A 73 2.62 2.72 -1.40
C LEU A 73 1.72 2.78 -2.63
N GLN A 74 1.49 1.63 -3.25
CA GLN A 74 0.46 1.46 -4.28
C GLN A 74 -0.51 0.33 -3.92
N PHE A 75 -1.75 0.50 -4.33
CA PHE A 75 -2.85 -0.44 -4.12
C PHE A 75 -3.40 -0.83 -5.49
N ILE A 76 -3.06 -2.04 -5.92
CA ILE A 76 -3.45 -2.58 -7.22
C ILE A 76 -4.72 -3.42 -7.01
N THR A 77 -5.78 -3.09 -7.73
CA THR A 77 -7.03 -3.85 -7.73
C THR A 77 -7.35 -4.30 -9.15
N LEU A 78 -7.46 -5.61 -9.36
CA LEU A 78 -7.86 -6.21 -10.63
C LEU A 78 -9.24 -6.85 -10.49
N GLU A 79 -10.13 -6.58 -11.44
CA GLU A 79 -11.39 -7.33 -11.59
C GLU A 79 -11.08 -8.81 -11.89
N PRO A 80 -11.99 -9.76 -11.62
CA PRO A 80 -11.80 -11.16 -12.00
C PRO A 80 -11.51 -11.29 -13.51
N ASN A 81 -10.61 -12.20 -13.88
CA ASN A 81 -10.18 -12.41 -15.26
C ASN A 81 -9.61 -11.15 -15.95
N SER A 82 -8.68 -10.47 -15.28
CA SER A 82 -8.02 -9.26 -15.79
C SER A 82 -6.50 -9.41 -15.77
N LEU A 83 -5.82 -8.62 -16.59
CA LEU A 83 -4.37 -8.63 -16.78
C LEU A 83 -3.84 -7.22 -16.61
N PHE A 84 -3.00 -7.01 -15.59
CA PHE A 84 -2.12 -5.86 -15.51
C PHE A 84 -0.92 -6.12 -16.42
N LEU A 85 -0.83 -5.39 -17.52
CA LEU A 85 0.15 -5.59 -18.59
C LEU A 85 1.60 -5.39 -18.11
N PRO A 86 2.59 -5.96 -18.82
CA PRO A 86 3.99 -5.89 -18.45
C PRO A 86 4.51 -4.47 -18.19
N VAL A 87 5.18 -4.32 -17.05
CA VAL A 87 5.88 -3.09 -16.65
C VAL A 87 7.32 -3.39 -16.23
N LEU A 88 8.24 -2.48 -16.55
CA LEU A 88 9.63 -2.47 -16.08
C LEU A 88 9.68 -1.76 -14.73
N LEU A 89 10.16 -2.45 -13.70
CA LEU A 89 10.23 -1.97 -12.33
C LEU A 89 11.44 -1.06 -12.10
N HIS A 90 11.23 0.11 -11.52
CA HIS A 90 12.29 1.11 -11.27
C HIS A 90 12.77 1.16 -9.82
N ALA A 91 12.17 0.38 -8.93
CA ALA A 91 12.54 0.31 -7.52
C ALA A 91 12.12 -1.04 -6.95
N ASP A 92 12.92 -1.59 -6.05
CA ASP A 92 12.55 -2.81 -5.32
C ASP A 92 11.17 -2.66 -4.66
N VAL A 93 10.38 -3.73 -4.65
CA VAL A 93 9.00 -3.72 -4.16
C VAL A 93 8.69 -4.95 -3.32
N VAL A 94 7.88 -4.76 -2.27
CA VAL A 94 7.25 -5.85 -1.52
C VAL A 94 5.76 -5.83 -1.77
N PHE A 95 5.22 -6.95 -2.24
CA PHE A 95 3.79 -7.17 -2.46
C PHE A 95 3.18 -7.97 -1.33
N TYR A 96 1.98 -7.58 -0.92
CA TYR A 96 1.08 -8.33 -0.05
C TYR A 96 -0.27 -8.54 -0.74
N VAL A 97 -0.74 -9.78 -0.83
CA VAL A 97 -2.05 -10.11 -1.41
C VAL A 97 -3.14 -10.01 -0.35
N HIS A 98 -3.94 -8.95 -0.41
CA HIS A 98 -5.01 -8.67 0.56
C HIS A 98 -6.28 -9.51 0.31
N THR A 99 -6.73 -9.62 -0.94
CA THR A 99 -7.90 -10.44 -1.33
C THR A 99 -7.72 -11.06 -2.70
N GLY A 100 -8.48 -12.12 -2.98
CA GLY A 100 -8.51 -12.78 -4.28
C GLY A 100 -7.28 -13.65 -4.54
N SER A 101 -7.12 -14.03 -5.79
CA SER A 101 -6.05 -14.89 -6.29
C SER A 101 -5.69 -14.53 -7.73
N GLY A 102 -4.56 -15.08 -8.18
CA GLY A 102 -4.04 -14.82 -9.51
C GLY A 102 -2.64 -15.38 -9.69
N LYS A 103 -1.88 -14.77 -10.58
CA LYS A 103 -0.50 -15.13 -10.88
C LYS A 103 0.35 -13.88 -11.04
N LEU A 104 1.56 -13.93 -10.51
CA LEU A 104 2.63 -12.97 -10.79
C LEU A 104 3.64 -13.67 -11.68
N THR A 105 3.90 -13.08 -12.85
CA THR A 105 4.99 -13.51 -13.74
C THR A 105 6.02 -12.41 -13.82
N TRP A 106 7.29 -12.79 -13.75
CA TRP A 106 8.41 -11.86 -13.81
C TRP A 106 9.56 -12.40 -14.67
N VAL A 107 10.42 -11.49 -15.09
CA VAL A 107 11.74 -11.75 -15.67
C VAL A 107 12.73 -10.73 -15.11
N ASN A 108 13.96 -11.16 -14.83
CA ASN A 108 15.11 -10.34 -14.46
C ASN A 108 16.40 -11.10 -14.81
N ASP A 109 17.56 -10.56 -14.44
CA ASP A 109 18.86 -11.19 -14.69
C ASP A 109 19.01 -12.57 -14.04
N ASP A 110 18.33 -12.80 -12.91
CA ASP A 110 18.32 -14.08 -12.20
C ASP A 110 17.44 -15.14 -12.88
N GLY A 111 16.67 -14.74 -13.90
CA GLY A 111 15.84 -15.63 -14.73
C GLY A 111 14.39 -15.17 -14.82
N THR A 112 13.49 -16.14 -15.02
CA THR A 112 12.05 -15.88 -15.14
C THR A 112 11.26 -16.95 -14.43
N GLY A 113 10.07 -16.58 -13.98
CA GLY A 113 9.14 -17.53 -13.42
C GLY A 113 7.74 -16.96 -13.26
N THR A 114 6.84 -17.85 -12.85
CA THR A 114 5.47 -17.52 -12.49
C THR A 114 5.16 -18.15 -11.14
N ILE A 115 4.57 -17.38 -10.22
CA ILE A 115 4.04 -17.89 -8.96
C ILE A 115 2.54 -17.67 -8.89
N PRO A 116 1.78 -18.63 -8.33
CA PRO A 116 0.41 -18.35 -7.96
C PRO A 116 0.38 -17.36 -6.79
N LEU A 117 -0.63 -16.51 -6.77
CA LEU A 117 -0.92 -15.56 -5.71
C LEU A 117 -2.24 -15.96 -5.04
N ARG A 118 -2.28 -15.88 -3.71
CA ARG A 118 -3.51 -15.97 -2.93
C ARG A 118 -3.46 -15.06 -1.72
N LYS A 119 -4.62 -14.76 -1.13
CA LYS A 119 -4.73 -13.99 0.11
C LYS A 119 -3.68 -14.42 1.14
N GLY A 120 -2.95 -13.44 1.67
CA GLY A 120 -1.91 -13.61 2.68
C GLY A 120 -0.50 -13.79 2.14
N ASP A 121 -0.32 -14.02 0.83
CA ASP A 121 1.00 -14.17 0.22
C ASP A 121 1.77 -12.83 0.27
N LEU A 122 3.03 -12.91 0.70
CA LEU A 122 4.06 -11.89 0.60
C LEU A 122 5.14 -12.36 -0.36
N CYS A 123 5.58 -11.47 -1.24
CA CYS A 123 6.70 -11.69 -2.15
C CYS A 123 7.37 -10.35 -2.49
N SER A 124 8.60 -10.38 -2.98
CA SER A 124 9.31 -9.16 -3.40
C SER A 124 9.92 -9.32 -4.79
N LEU A 125 9.96 -8.22 -5.54
CA LEU A 125 10.73 -8.11 -6.78
C LEU A 125 11.81 -7.05 -6.62
N GLY A 126 12.96 -7.30 -7.24
CA GLY A 126 14.02 -6.31 -7.35
C GLY A 126 13.76 -5.35 -8.51
N GLU A 127 14.27 -4.12 -8.43
CA GLU A 127 14.35 -3.20 -9.57
C GLU A 127 14.93 -3.89 -10.81
N GLU A 128 14.67 -3.32 -11.99
CA GLU A 128 15.02 -3.87 -13.32
C GLU A 128 14.22 -5.12 -13.73
N SER A 129 13.43 -5.69 -12.82
CA SER A 129 12.50 -6.77 -13.18
C SER A 129 11.37 -6.27 -14.08
N VAL A 130 11.04 -7.03 -15.11
CA VAL A 130 9.77 -6.85 -15.85
C VAL A 130 8.74 -7.83 -15.31
N PHE A 131 7.56 -7.33 -14.92
CA PHE A 131 6.50 -8.19 -14.39
C PHE A 131 5.12 -7.83 -14.91
N TYR A 132 4.20 -8.79 -14.83
CA TYR A 132 2.76 -8.59 -15.04
C TYR A 132 1.97 -9.45 -14.07
N ILE A 133 0.71 -9.08 -13.86
CA ILE A 133 -0.17 -9.75 -12.89
C ILE A 133 -1.48 -10.10 -13.57
N GLN A 134 -1.90 -11.36 -13.45
CA GLN A 134 -3.18 -11.83 -13.94
C GLN A 134 -4.06 -12.24 -12.76
N SER A 135 -5.30 -11.76 -12.70
CA SER A 135 -6.29 -12.22 -11.73
C SER A 135 -7.04 -13.45 -12.25
N ASP A 136 -7.33 -14.39 -11.35
CA ASP A 136 -8.08 -15.58 -11.70
C ASP A 136 -9.58 -15.30 -11.85
N LEU A 137 -10.29 -16.19 -12.56
CA LEU A 137 -11.75 -16.22 -12.62
C LEU A 137 -12.28 -17.28 -11.65
N GLU A 138 -12.21 -17.00 -10.35
CA GLU A 138 -12.76 -17.90 -9.34
C GLU A 138 -14.29 -17.83 -9.25
N ALA A 139 -14.91 -18.90 -8.73
CA ALA A 139 -16.36 -18.99 -8.54
C ALA A 139 -16.91 -17.84 -7.67
N GLU A 140 -16.16 -17.42 -6.66
CA GLU A 140 -16.53 -16.32 -5.75
C GLU A 140 -16.33 -14.94 -6.39
N ARG A 141 -15.70 -14.85 -7.58
CA ARG A 141 -15.42 -13.62 -8.33
C ARG A 141 -14.82 -12.49 -7.47
N ARG A 142 -13.97 -12.86 -6.51
CA ARG A 142 -13.27 -11.91 -5.63
C ARG A 142 -12.24 -11.13 -6.45
N LYS A 143 -12.25 -9.80 -6.33
CA LYS A 143 -11.22 -8.94 -6.93
C LYS A 143 -9.85 -9.25 -6.30
N LEU A 144 -8.83 -9.35 -7.14
CA LEU A 144 -7.45 -9.46 -6.68
C LEU A 144 -6.99 -8.09 -6.19
N ARG A 145 -6.65 -7.98 -4.90
CA ARG A 145 -6.13 -6.74 -4.29
C ARG A 145 -4.74 -6.97 -3.75
N ILE A 146 -3.79 -6.18 -4.21
CA ILE A 146 -2.38 -6.27 -3.83
C ILE A 146 -1.93 -4.92 -3.29
N TYR A 147 -1.32 -4.93 -2.11
CA TYR A 147 -0.69 -3.77 -1.51
C TYR A 147 0.80 -3.86 -1.79
N ALA A 148 1.39 -2.77 -2.27
CA ALA A 148 2.78 -2.72 -2.67
C ALA A 148 3.48 -1.57 -1.96
N MET A 149 4.63 -1.84 -1.33
CA MET A 149 5.53 -0.79 -0.84
C MET A 149 6.83 -0.84 -1.62
N PHE A 150 7.22 0.32 -2.14
CA PHE A 150 8.45 0.49 -2.88
C PHE A 150 9.54 1.00 -1.95
N THR A 151 10.78 0.57 -2.18
CA THR A 151 11.94 1.08 -1.45
C THR A 151 12.11 2.59 -1.70
N ASN A 152 12.64 3.28 -0.71
CA ASN A 152 12.96 4.71 -0.81
C ASN A 152 14.15 5.10 0.07
N THR A 153 15.23 4.30 0.03
CA THR A 153 16.46 4.58 0.77
C THR A 153 17.35 5.57 0.01
N LYS A 154 18.31 6.19 0.70
CA LYS A 154 19.25 7.14 0.08
C LYS A 154 20.10 6.53 -1.04
N ASP A 155 20.31 5.22 -0.99
CA ASP A 155 21.01 4.43 -2.01
C ASP A 155 20.05 3.88 -3.10
N ASN A 156 18.77 4.25 -3.05
CA ASN A 156 17.73 3.75 -3.96
C ASN A 156 17.41 4.74 -5.08
N THR A 157 17.00 4.19 -6.21
CA THR A 157 16.73 4.86 -7.48
C THR A 157 15.30 5.40 -7.61
N PHE A 158 14.41 5.16 -6.62
CA PHE A 158 13.02 5.61 -6.70
C PHE A 158 12.93 7.13 -6.81
N ASN A 159 12.76 7.60 -8.04
CA ASN A 159 12.51 8.99 -8.36
C ASN A 159 11.00 9.16 -8.57
N PRO A 160 10.30 9.88 -7.67
CA PRO A 160 8.86 10.13 -7.83
C PRO A 160 8.50 10.80 -9.17
N SER A 161 9.46 11.48 -9.82
CA SER A 161 9.28 12.12 -11.13
C SER A 161 9.27 11.12 -12.29
N ILE A 162 9.87 9.94 -12.11
CA ILE A 162 9.89 8.85 -13.09
C ILE A 162 8.74 7.87 -12.82
N GLY A 163 8.41 7.67 -11.53
CA GLY A 163 7.39 6.72 -11.08
C GLY A 163 7.98 5.35 -10.70
N ALA A 164 7.13 4.47 -10.21
CA ALA A 164 7.57 3.17 -9.67
C ALA A 164 7.93 2.14 -10.75
N TYR A 165 7.38 2.30 -11.96
CA TYR A 165 7.60 1.42 -13.09
C TYR A 165 7.17 2.09 -14.39
N SER A 166 7.71 1.65 -15.53
CA SER A 166 7.33 2.10 -16.88
C SER A 166 6.62 0.99 -17.64
N ARG A 167 5.61 1.34 -18.45
CA ARG A 167 4.91 0.35 -19.28
C ARG A 167 5.76 -0.04 -20.48
N ILE A 168 5.92 -1.33 -20.73
CA ILE A 168 6.74 -1.82 -21.85
C ILE A 168 6.22 -1.30 -23.19
N ASN A 169 4.90 -1.19 -23.36
CA ASN A 169 4.31 -0.66 -24.60
C ASN A 169 4.68 0.81 -24.85
N GLU A 170 4.82 1.63 -23.81
CA GLU A 170 5.24 3.03 -23.94
C GLU A 170 6.73 3.13 -24.24
N LEU A 171 7.56 2.29 -23.62
CA LEU A 171 8.99 2.22 -23.91
C LEU A 171 9.24 1.84 -25.38
N VAL A 172 8.50 0.87 -25.92
CA VAL A 172 8.62 0.44 -27.33
C VAL A 172 8.13 1.52 -28.30
N LYS A 173 7.02 2.20 -27.99
CA LYS A 173 6.43 3.23 -28.87
C LYS A 173 7.08 4.61 -28.75
N GLY A 174 7.89 4.84 -27.72
CA GLY A 174 8.52 6.13 -27.46
C GLY A 174 9.70 6.46 -28.37
N PHE A 175 10.30 5.46 -29.03
CA PHE A 175 11.42 5.64 -29.95
C PHE A 175 10.97 5.92 -31.38
N ASP A 176 11.83 6.60 -32.14
CA ASP A 176 11.61 6.80 -33.57
C ASP A 176 11.46 5.47 -34.31
N LYS A 177 10.51 5.42 -35.25
CA LYS A 177 10.24 4.26 -36.10
C LYS A 177 11.51 3.66 -36.71
N LYS A 178 12.36 4.50 -37.32
CA LYS A 178 13.61 4.05 -37.96
C LYS A 178 14.60 3.43 -36.97
N ILE A 179 14.66 3.96 -35.74
CA ILE A 179 15.51 3.41 -34.67
C ILE A 179 14.98 2.03 -34.28
N MET A 180 13.67 1.88 -34.04
CA MET A 180 13.07 0.61 -33.67
C MET A 180 13.18 -0.45 -34.76
N GLN A 181 12.99 -0.05 -36.02
CA GLN A 181 13.18 -0.93 -37.18
C GLN A 181 14.61 -1.45 -37.25
N ALA A 182 15.61 -0.57 -37.11
CA ALA A 182 17.02 -0.94 -37.13
C ALA A 182 17.40 -1.83 -35.94
N ALA A 183 16.91 -1.50 -34.73
CA ALA A 183 17.22 -2.23 -33.51
C ALA A 183 16.63 -3.65 -33.50
N LEU A 184 15.35 -3.78 -33.88
CA LEU A 184 14.63 -5.06 -33.88
C LEU A 184 14.84 -5.88 -35.17
N LYS A 185 15.40 -5.28 -36.22
CA LYS A 185 15.64 -5.91 -37.53
C LYS A 185 14.37 -6.49 -38.15
N VAL A 186 13.28 -5.74 -38.09
CA VAL A 186 11.97 -6.14 -38.61
C VAL A 186 11.51 -5.25 -39.76
N PRO A 187 10.52 -5.70 -40.57
CA PRO A 187 9.93 -4.90 -41.63
C PRO A 187 9.33 -3.57 -41.16
N ASP A 188 9.32 -2.60 -42.07
CA ASP A 188 8.84 -1.22 -41.84
C ASP A 188 7.35 -1.17 -41.49
N ASP A 189 6.55 -1.98 -42.19
CA ASP A 189 5.11 -2.15 -42.01
C ASP A 189 4.77 -2.76 -40.64
N LEU A 190 5.60 -3.68 -40.13
CA LEU A 190 5.41 -4.24 -38.80
C LEU A 190 5.63 -3.20 -37.69
N ILE A 191 6.69 -2.38 -37.79
CA ILE A 191 6.90 -1.30 -36.81
C ILE A 191 5.81 -0.25 -36.93
N ASP A 192 5.37 0.08 -38.15
CA ASP A 192 4.24 0.99 -38.36
C ASP A 192 2.98 0.49 -37.67
N GLU A 193 2.67 -0.80 -37.78
CA GLU A 193 1.52 -1.38 -37.09
C GLU A 193 1.66 -1.21 -35.57
N ILE A 194 2.84 -1.46 -35.00
CA ILE A 194 3.08 -1.37 -33.55
C ILE A 194 2.96 0.08 -33.05
N ILE A 195 3.65 1.02 -33.72
CA ILE A 195 3.73 2.42 -33.29
C ILE A 195 2.39 3.14 -33.48
N ASN A 196 1.71 2.92 -34.62
CA ASN A 196 0.46 3.62 -34.93
C ASN A 196 -0.77 3.02 -34.23
N LYS A 197 -0.66 1.82 -33.65
CA LYS A 197 -1.76 1.22 -32.89
C LYS A 197 -2.09 2.06 -31.66
N ARG A 198 -3.38 2.21 -31.36
CA ARG A 198 -3.85 2.95 -30.18
C ARG A 198 -3.22 2.40 -28.89
N ASN A 199 -3.04 3.28 -27.92
CA ASN A 199 -2.50 2.88 -26.63
C ASN A 199 -3.48 1.99 -25.87
N THR A 200 -3.01 0.79 -25.55
CA THR A 200 -3.73 -0.15 -24.70
C THR A 200 -3.72 0.37 -23.25
N PRO A 201 -4.86 0.32 -22.54
CA PRO A 201 -4.89 0.57 -21.10
C PRO A 201 -3.93 -0.37 -20.36
N ALA A 202 -3.36 0.05 -19.22
CA ALA A 202 -2.40 -0.81 -18.52
C ALA A 202 -3.05 -2.05 -17.88
N ILE A 203 -4.35 -1.99 -17.58
CA ILE A 203 -5.14 -3.14 -17.11
C ILE A 203 -6.22 -3.44 -18.13
N VAL A 204 -6.24 -4.67 -18.64
CA VAL A 204 -7.16 -5.17 -19.67
C VAL A 204 -7.85 -6.46 -19.24
N HIS A 205 -8.90 -6.87 -19.94
CA HIS A 205 -9.47 -8.21 -19.78
C HIS A 205 -8.43 -9.28 -20.16
N ALA A 206 -8.30 -10.32 -19.33
CA ALA A 206 -7.49 -11.48 -19.67
C ALA A 206 -8.23 -12.31 -20.74
N VAL A 207 -7.77 -12.22 -21.99
CA VAL A 207 -8.37 -12.97 -23.10
C VAL A 207 -8.10 -14.46 -22.90
N SER A 208 -9.12 -15.26 -22.58
CA SER A 208 -9.02 -16.72 -22.69
C SER A 208 -9.06 -17.08 -24.17
N LYS A 209 -7.91 -17.25 -24.83
CA LYS A 209 -7.94 -18.05 -26.05
C LYS A 209 -8.25 -19.49 -25.63
N GLN A 210 -9.13 -20.11 -26.40
CA GLN A 210 -9.67 -21.47 -26.21
C GLN A 210 -8.59 -22.45 -25.75
N ARG A 211 -9.00 -23.32 -24.83
CA ARG A 211 -8.31 -24.56 -24.49
C ARG A 211 -7.70 -25.19 -25.75
N ASN A 212 -6.38 -25.44 -25.67
CA ASN A 212 -5.50 -26.16 -26.57
C ASN A 212 -4.48 -25.24 -27.27
N VAL A 213 -3.21 -25.46 -26.91
CA VAL A 213 -1.99 -24.72 -27.27
C VAL A 213 -1.76 -23.50 -26.37
N VAL A 214 -0.75 -23.64 -25.50
CA VAL A 214 -0.07 -22.69 -24.58
C VAL A 214 0.15 -23.46 -23.26
N GLN A 215 0.94 -24.52 -23.33
CA GLN A 215 1.87 -24.83 -22.25
C GLN A 215 3.01 -23.81 -22.42
N GLU A 216 3.26 -22.99 -21.40
CA GLU A 216 4.41 -22.08 -21.26
C GLU A 216 4.92 -21.25 -22.48
N PRO A 217 4.22 -20.17 -22.90
CA PRO A 217 4.82 -19.15 -23.78
C PRO A 217 4.80 -17.72 -23.19
N GLU A 218 4.30 -17.56 -21.98
CA GLU A 218 4.08 -16.24 -21.36
C GLU A 218 5.37 -15.66 -20.75
N ALA A 219 6.21 -16.52 -20.17
CA ALA A 219 7.57 -16.19 -19.76
C ALA A 219 8.53 -16.09 -20.96
N SER A 220 8.32 -16.85 -22.05
CA SER A 220 9.24 -16.87 -23.19
C SER A 220 9.26 -15.56 -23.99
N PHE A 221 8.13 -14.86 -24.07
CA PHE A 221 8.10 -13.50 -24.65
C PHE A 221 9.02 -12.55 -23.89
N LEU A 222 8.96 -12.59 -22.55
CA LEU A 222 9.82 -11.81 -21.68
C LEU A 222 11.30 -12.22 -21.77
N LYS A 223 11.59 -13.52 -21.91
CA LYS A 223 12.97 -14.02 -22.16
C LYS A 223 13.58 -13.37 -23.39
N ASN A 224 12.85 -13.36 -24.50
CA ASN A 224 13.34 -12.77 -25.75
C ASN A 224 13.52 -11.26 -25.65
N PHE A 225 12.72 -10.58 -24.81
CA PHE A 225 12.82 -9.14 -24.60
C PHE A 225 14.08 -8.74 -23.82
N LEU A 226 14.45 -9.50 -22.78
CA LEU A 226 15.62 -9.19 -21.95
C LEU A 226 16.90 -9.95 -22.33
N GLY A 227 16.83 -10.92 -23.25
CA GLY A 227 18.00 -11.71 -23.66
C GLY A 227 18.57 -12.63 -22.56
N VAL A 228 17.76 -12.98 -21.55
CA VAL A 228 18.20 -13.74 -20.37
C VAL A 228 18.09 -15.26 -20.59
N GLY A 229 19.13 -16.00 -20.18
CA GLY A 229 19.22 -17.46 -20.23
C GLY A 229 18.29 -18.18 -19.23
N SER A 230 17.97 -19.45 -19.49
CA SER A 230 16.98 -20.21 -18.73
C SER A 230 17.54 -20.81 -17.43
N ASN A 231 17.59 -20.01 -16.36
CA ASN A 231 17.61 -20.52 -15.00
C ASN A 231 16.28 -20.16 -14.32
N SER A 232 15.49 -21.17 -13.93
CA SER A 232 14.25 -20.94 -13.19
C SER A 232 14.56 -20.78 -11.71
N ASN A 233 14.98 -19.59 -11.28
CA ASN A 233 15.03 -19.29 -9.86
C ASN A 233 13.61 -19.09 -9.33
N LYS A 234 13.18 -19.98 -8.43
CA LYS A 234 11.87 -19.90 -7.79
C LYS A 234 11.86 -18.69 -6.85
N LEU A 235 11.06 -17.69 -7.19
CA LEU A 235 10.82 -16.55 -6.32
C LEU A 235 10.25 -17.03 -4.98
N GLU A 236 10.87 -16.58 -3.90
CA GLU A 236 10.47 -16.91 -2.53
C GLU A 236 9.17 -16.17 -2.17
N LYS A 237 8.22 -16.87 -1.56
CA LYS A 237 7.01 -16.27 -1.02
C LYS A 237 6.69 -16.83 0.36
N TYR A 238 5.99 -16.04 1.17
CA TYR A 238 5.56 -16.39 2.51
C TYR A 238 4.08 -16.07 2.70
N ASN A 239 3.26 -17.02 3.17
CA ASN A 239 1.86 -16.75 3.46
C ASN A 239 1.64 -16.60 4.96
N ILE A 240 1.09 -15.45 5.39
CA ILE A 240 0.88 -15.16 6.81
C ILE A 240 -0.16 -16.06 7.49
N PHE A 241 -1.00 -16.76 6.72
CA PHE A 241 -2.07 -17.62 7.23
C PHE A 241 -1.69 -19.11 7.25
N ASP A 242 -0.51 -19.48 6.74
CA ASP A 242 0.00 -20.85 6.81
C ASP A 242 0.74 -21.15 8.12
N HIS A 243 0.93 -20.13 8.97
CA HIS A 243 1.70 -20.20 10.20
C HIS A 243 0.93 -19.60 11.37
N ASP A 244 1.33 -19.98 12.59
CA ASP A 244 0.80 -19.37 13.80
C ASP A 244 1.23 -17.90 13.90
N PRO A 245 0.35 -17.01 14.38
CA PRO A 245 0.70 -15.63 14.63
C PRO A 245 1.70 -15.51 15.79
N ASP A 246 2.48 -14.43 15.82
CA ASP A 246 3.44 -14.17 16.90
C ASP A 246 2.76 -14.00 18.26
N PHE A 247 1.51 -13.56 18.26
CA PHE A 247 0.67 -13.47 19.45
C PHE A 247 -0.79 -13.76 19.11
N ARG A 248 -1.49 -14.46 20.00
CA ARG A 248 -2.94 -14.68 19.92
C ARG A 248 -3.56 -14.86 21.30
N ASN A 249 -4.70 -14.22 21.51
CA ASN A 249 -5.63 -14.56 22.60
C ASN A 249 -7.07 -14.24 22.18
N ARG A 250 -8.02 -14.25 23.13
CA ARG A 250 -9.44 -13.96 22.87
C ARG A 250 -9.74 -12.51 22.43
N TYR A 251 -8.80 -11.59 22.59
CA TYR A 251 -8.95 -10.16 22.31
C TYR A 251 -8.32 -9.76 20.97
N GLY A 252 -7.49 -10.62 20.39
CA GLY A 252 -6.88 -10.34 19.11
C GLY A 252 -5.67 -11.23 18.82
N TRP A 253 -5.03 -10.93 17.70
CA TRP A 253 -3.79 -11.56 17.28
C TRP A 253 -2.96 -10.61 16.42
N SER A 254 -1.66 -10.86 16.36
CA SER A 254 -0.72 -10.08 15.56
C SER A 254 0.35 -10.97 14.92
N VAL A 255 0.78 -10.61 13.73
CA VAL A 255 1.88 -11.26 13.01
C VAL A 255 2.80 -10.20 12.40
N ALA A 256 4.10 -10.46 12.43
CA ALA A 256 5.12 -9.68 11.77
C ALA A 256 5.99 -10.60 10.90
N VAL A 257 6.25 -10.18 9.67
CA VAL A 257 7.11 -10.89 8.73
C VAL A 257 8.39 -10.09 8.54
N THR A 258 9.52 -10.72 8.83
CA THR A 258 10.85 -10.15 8.72
C THR A 258 11.70 -10.99 7.77
N LYS A 259 12.96 -10.60 7.61
CA LYS A 259 13.95 -11.36 6.87
C LYS A 259 14.19 -12.79 7.38
N ARG A 260 13.67 -13.13 8.58
CA ARG A 260 13.73 -14.49 9.13
C ARG A 260 12.79 -15.42 8.38
N GLN A 261 11.56 -14.97 8.14
CA GLN A 261 10.51 -15.73 7.46
C GLN A 261 10.65 -15.67 5.94
N LEU A 262 11.02 -14.51 5.40
CA LEU A 262 11.15 -14.28 3.96
C LEU A 262 12.50 -13.62 3.68
N LYS A 263 13.49 -14.41 3.21
CA LYS A 263 14.88 -13.94 3.08
C LYS A 263 15.02 -12.83 2.04
N SER A 264 14.16 -12.80 1.03
CA SER A 264 14.14 -11.76 0.00
C SER A 264 13.95 -10.33 0.57
N LEU A 265 13.32 -10.20 1.75
CA LEU A 265 13.15 -8.91 2.45
C LEU A 265 14.48 -8.30 2.94
N LYS A 266 15.59 -9.05 2.95
CA LYS A 266 16.92 -8.48 3.25
C LYS A 266 17.30 -7.38 2.27
N ARG A 267 16.95 -7.56 1.00
CA ARG A 267 17.29 -6.63 -0.08
C ARG A 267 16.52 -5.32 0.07
N THR A 268 15.21 -5.42 0.28
CA THR A 268 14.34 -4.25 0.38
C THR A 268 14.41 -3.56 1.76
N ASN A 269 14.82 -4.29 2.80
CA ASN A 269 14.70 -3.89 4.20
C ASN A 269 13.27 -3.45 4.59
N ILE A 270 12.25 -3.97 3.91
CA ILE A 270 10.84 -3.73 4.23
C ILE A 270 10.28 -4.99 4.92
N GLY A 271 9.72 -4.82 6.11
CA GLY A 271 8.95 -5.86 6.80
C GLY A 271 7.44 -5.71 6.54
N PHE A 272 6.66 -6.64 7.08
CA PHE A 272 5.20 -6.59 7.03
C PHE A 272 4.61 -6.88 8.41
N LEU A 273 3.43 -6.34 8.68
CA LEU A 273 2.67 -6.65 9.89
C LEU A 273 1.16 -6.69 9.62
N MET A 274 0.46 -7.48 10.43
CA MET A 274 -0.99 -7.47 10.50
C MET A 274 -1.44 -7.66 11.95
N VAL A 275 -2.43 -6.87 12.36
CA VAL A 275 -3.03 -6.91 13.68
C VAL A 275 -4.54 -6.98 13.55
N THR A 276 -5.14 -7.85 14.34
CA THR A 276 -6.59 -7.98 14.48
C THR A 276 -6.96 -7.77 15.93
N LEU A 277 -7.79 -6.78 16.22
CA LEU A 277 -8.37 -6.51 17.53
C LEU A 277 -9.87 -6.81 17.50
N ALA A 278 -10.33 -7.68 18.40
CA ALA A 278 -11.75 -7.90 18.60
C ALA A 278 -12.40 -6.65 19.20
N ARG A 279 -13.72 -6.46 19.04
CA ARG A 279 -14.45 -5.32 19.62
C ARG A 279 -14.08 -5.05 21.08
N GLY A 280 -13.88 -3.78 21.41
CA GLY A 280 -13.51 -3.32 22.75
C GLY A 280 -12.11 -3.72 23.20
N SER A 281 -11.24 -4.20 22.30
CA SER A 281 -9.87 -4.63 22.62
C SER A 281 -8.82 -3.59 22.27
N THR A 282 -7.67 -3.71 22.94
CA THR A 282 -6.51 -2.83 22.82
C THR A 282 -5.25 -3.64 22.63
N MET A 283 -4.41 -3.25 21.66
CA MET A 283 -2.98 -3.56 21.71
C MET A 283 -2.31 -2.53 22.62
N GLY A 284 -1.73 -3.01 23.71
CA GLY A 284 -1.23 -2.21 24.82
C GLY A 284 -0.12 -1.24 24.43
N PRO A 285 0.21 -0.29 25.32
CA PRO A 285 1.23 0.71 25.03
C PRO A 285 2.58 0.06 24.72
N HIS A 286 3.18 0.41 23.60
CA HIS A 286 4.47 -0.12 23.14
C HIS A 286 5.15 0.82 22.15
N TRP A 287 6.44 0.62 21.91
CA TRP A 287 7.14 1.29 20.80
C TRP A 287 7.93 0.30 19.95
N ASN A 288 8.14 0.69 18.69
CA ASN A 288 8.96 -0.03 17.74
C ASN A 288 10.39 0.55 17.74
N PRO A 289 11.42 -0.19 18.17
CA PRO A 289 12.77 0.35 18.27
C PRO A 289 13.52 0.38 16.93
N LYS A 290 13.07 -0.38 15.91
CA LYS A 290 13.82 -0.53 14.64
C LYS A 290 13.08 -0.04 13.42
N ALA A 291 11.78 0.23 13.51
CA ALA A 291 10.99 0.52 12.34
C ALA A 291 9.81 1.45 12.61
N THR A 292 9.47 2.19 11.57
CA THR A 292 8.24 2.95 11.43
C THR A 292 7.17 2.01 10.87
N GLU A 293 5.97 2.09 11.42
CA GLU A 293 4.79 1.33 11.02
C GLU A 293 3.96 2.15 10.04
N LEU A 294 3.70 1.59 8.85
CA LEU A 294 2.88 2.17 7.80
C LEU A 294 1.71 1.21 7.54
N ALA A 295 0.56 1.50 8.12
CA ALA A 295 -0.56 0.56 8.15
C ALA A 295 -1.81 1.13 7.46
N VAL A 296 -2.63 0.24 6.94
CA VAL A 296 -3.95 0.51 6.38
C VAL A 296 -4.98 -0.25 7.19
N ALA A 297 -6.01 0.45 7.66
CA ALA A 297 -7.16 -0.20 8.26
C ALA A 297 -7.98 -0.89 7.17
N VAL A 298 -8.22 -2.19 7.32
CA VAL A 298 -8.93 -3.01 6.33
C VAL A 298 -10.30 -3.47 6.81
N GLU A 299 -10.54 -3.43 8.13
CA GLU A 299 -11.83 -3.76 8.72
C GLU A 299 -12.11 -2.89 9.95
N GLY A 300 -13.35 -2.40 10.02
CA GLY A 300 -13.89 -1.61 11.12
C GLY A 300 -13.19 -0.28 11.36
N LYS A 301 -13.25 0.20 12.60
CA LYS A 301 -12.67 1.49 13.01
C LYS A 301 -11.93 1.37 14.33
N GLY A 302 -10.88 2.18 14.47
CA GLY A 302 -10.01 2.18 15.63
C GLY A 302 -9.54 3.58 16.03
N VAL A 303 -8.89 3.65 17.18
CA VAL A 303 -8.18 4.83 17.67
C VAL A 303 -6.73 4.43 17.90
N VAL A 304 -5.82 5.24 17.39
CA VAL A 304 -4.39 5.14 17.72
C VAL A 304 -4.05 6.34 18.60
N ARG A 305 -3.40 6.06 19.73
CA ARG A 305 -2.80 7.08 20.60
C ARG A 305 -1.30 6.95 20.49
N VAL A 306 -0.62 8.05 20.23
CA VAL A 306 0.83 8.14 20.10
C VAL A 306 1.34 9.14 21.14
N VAL A 307 2.34 8.74 21.90
CA VAL A 307 3.02 9.55 22.90
C VAL A 307 4.46 9.75 22.45
N CYS A 308 4.86 11.01 22.36
CA CYS A 308 6.24 11.39 22.07
C CYS A 308 7.00 11.61 23.38
N GLY A 309 8.24 11.12 23.46
CA GLY A 309 9.15 11.55 24.53
C GLY A 309 9.63 12.97 24.24
N SER A 310 9.50 13.89 25.19
CA SER A 310 10.03 15.24 25.06
C SER A 310 11.53 15.25 25.31
N ASN A 311 12.30 15.81 24.37
CA ASN A 311 13.56 16.45 24.71
C ASN A 311 13.23 17.93 24.97
N ASN A 312 13.55 18.42 26.16
CA ASN A 312 13.10 19.71 26.71
C ASN A 312 13.72 20.96 26.04
N GLU A 313 14.13 20.89 24.77
CA GLU A 313 14.93 21.96 24.15
C GLU A 313 14.28 22.67 22.95
N ASP A 314 13.17 22.20 22.39
CA ASP A 314 12.55 22.87 21.23
C ASP A 314 11.02 22.92 21.24
N GLU A 315 10.45 24.10 20.98
CA GLU A 315 9.01 24.32 20.74
C GLU A 315 8.49 23.65 19.45
N THR A 316 9.38 23.05 18.65
CA THR A 316 9.06 22.19 17.48
C THR A 316 8.93 20.70 17.84
N ALA A 317 8.96 20.36 19.14
CA ALA A 317 8.89 18.99 19.63
C ALA A 317 7.64 18.21 19.15
N CYS A 318 7.86 16.92 18.90
CA CYS A 318 6.81 15.95 18.60
C CYS A 318 5.69 16.00 19.65
N GLN A 319 4.45 16.17 19.19
CA GLN A 319 3.29 16.27 20.06
C GLN A 319 2.63 14.91 20.25
N ASN A 320 2.09 14.68 21.45
CA ASN A 320 1.19 13.55 21.66
C ASN A 320 0.03 13.64 20.68
N MET A 321 -0.23 12.55 19.97
CA MET A 321 -1.27 12.50 18.94
C MET A 321 -2.32 11.48 19.31
N ARG A 322 -3.54 11.77 18.91
CA ARG A 322 -4.63 10.82 18.96
C ARG A 322 -5.49 10.99 17.72
N PHE A 323 -5.71 9.89 17.03
CA PHE A 323 -6.44 9.92 15.78
C PHE A 323 -7.32 8.68 15.61
N LYS A 324 -8.46 8.89 14.97
CA LYS A 324 -9.38 7.84 14.56
C LYS A 324 -8.94 7.34 13.18
N VAL A 325 -9.04 6.04 12.97
CA VAL A 325 -8.74 5.38 11.69
C VAL A 325 -9.95 4.53 11.31
N ASN A 326 -10.51 4.74 10.13
CA ASN A 326 -11.61 3.95 9.59
C ASN A 326 -11.09 3.00 8.51
N ALA A 327 -11.85 1.93 8.21
CA ALA A 327 -11.52 1.03 7.13
C ALA A 327 -11.30 1.79 5.80
N GLY A 328 -10.12 1.63 5.21
CA GLY A 328 -9.65 2.35 4.05
C GLY A 328 -8.59 3.40 4.36
N ASP A 329 -8.54 3.93 5.59
CA ASP A 329 -7.57 4.95 5.98
C ASP A 329 -6.19 4.31 6.20
N ALA A 330 -5.16 5.05 5.84
CA ALA A 330 -3.78 4.71 6.15
C ALA A 330 -3.30 5.54 7.34
N PHE A 331 -2.38 5.01 8.13
CA PHE A 331 -1.75 5.73 9.23
C PHE A 331 -0.28 5.35 9.38
N VAL A 332 0.48 6.25 10.01
CA VAL A 332 1.91 6.08 10.27
C VAL A 332 2.23 6.28 11.74
N VAL A 333 3.05 5.39 12.30
CA VAL A 333 3.65 5.60 13.62
C VAL A 333 5.15 5.36 13.54
N GLN A 334 5.90 6.42 13.85
CA GLN A 334 7.36 6.40 13.72
C GLN A 334 8.02 5.52 14.77
N ARG A 335 9.24 5.07 14.46
CA ARG A 335 10.09 4.38 15.45
C ARG A 335 10.21 5.22 16.73
N PHE A 336 10.37 4.54 17.88
CA PHE A 336 10.47 5.11 19.22
C PHE A 336 9.27 5.92 19.73
N HIS A 337 8.22 6.11 18.92
CA HIS A 337 6.99 6.69 19.43
C HIS A 337 6.21 5.60 20.15
N SER A 338 5.87 5.86 21.41
CA SER A 338 5.04 4.93 22.18
C SER A 338 3.61 5.03 21.68
N MET A 339 2.95 3.90 21.46
CA MET A 339 1.62 3.87 20.89
C MET A 339 0.74 2.81 21.53
N ALA A 340 -0.56 3.07 21.53
CA ALA A 340 -1.60 2.11 21.82
C ALA A 340 -2.66 2.15 20.71
N GLN A 341 -3.11 0.98 20.27
CA GLN A 341 -4.08 0.84 19.18
C GLN A 341 -5.32 0.15 19.72
N MET A 342 -6.50 0.73 19.48
CA MET A 342 -7.73 0.38 20.16
C MET A 342 -8.88 0.23 19.17
N SER A 343 -9.63 -0.87 19.25
CA SER A 343 -10.90 -1.06 18.54
C SER A 343 -12.06 -0.41 19.30
N PHE A 344 -13.13 -0.01 18.62
CA PHE A 344 -14.34 0.45 19.30
C PHE A 344 -15.15 -0.70 19.90
N ASN A 345 -16.13 -0.40 20.78
CA ASN A 345 -16.91 -1.43 21.47
C ASN A 345 -17.91 -2.15 20.55
N ASP A 346 -18.29 -1.52 19.45
CA ASP A 346 -19.26 -1.97 18.46
C ASP A 346 -18.64 -2.76 17.31
N GLU A 347 -17.34 -2.63 17.05
CA GLU A 347 -16.69 -3.25 15.90
C GLU A 347 -15.24 -3.67 16.15
N ALA A 348 -14.80 -4.68 15.41
CA ALA A 348 -13.40 -5.08 15.36
C ALA A 348 -12.54 -4.00 14.70
N PHE A 349 -11.23 -4.05 14.91
CA PHE A 349 -10.27 -3.21 14.20
C PHE A 349 -9.18 -4.10 13.63
N VAL A 350 -9.12 -4.19 12.29
CA VAL A 350 -8.09 -4.95 11.58
C VAL A 350 -7.29 -3.97 10.74
N PHE A 351 -5.98 -3.99 10.91
CA PHE A 351 -5.06 -3.21 10.11
C PHE A 351 -3.84 -4.05 9.73
N LEU A 352 -3.26 -3.70 8.60
CA LEU A 352 -2.07 -4.37 8.07
C LEU A 352 -1.25 -3.39 7.26
N GLY A 353 0.02 -3.69 7.09
CA GLY A 353 0.88 -2.87 6.25
C GLY A 353 2.33 -3.21 6.43
N PHE A 354 3.17 -2.21 6.20
CA PHE A 354 4.59 -2.40 6.05
C PHE A 354 5.37 -1.78 7.20
N SER A 355 6.53 -2.37 7.45
CA SER A 355 7.50 -1.90 8.42
C SER A 355 8.74 -1.42 7.67
N THR A 356 9.30 -0.28 8.05
CA THR A 356 10.49 0.28 7.38
C THR A 356 11.80 -0.47 7.70
N SER A 357 11.72 -1.59 8.43
CA SER A 357 12.82 -2.53 8.59
C SER A 357 12.36 -3.97 8.46
N ALA A 358 13.12 -4.77 7.72
CA ALA A 358 12.98 -6.23 7.68
C ALA A 358 13.77 -6.93 8.80
N LYS A 359 14.35 -6.19 9.75
CA LYS A 359 15.01 -6.76 10.93
C LYS A 359 13.97 -7.10 11.99
N ASP A 360 14.34 -7.97 12.93
CA ASP A 360 13.45 -8.31 14.04
C ASP A 360 13.23 -7.09 14.93
N ASN A 361 12.05 -6.49 14.79
CA ASN A 361 11.73 -5.23 15.43
C ASN A 361 11.68 -5.36 16.95
N HIS A 362 11.16 -6.47 17.48
CA HIS A 362 10.95 -6.69 18.92
C HIS A 362 10.28 -5.48 19.58
N PRO A 363 8.97 -5.23 19.33
CA PRO A 363 8.25 -4.15 19.99
C PRO A 363 8.42 -4.23 21.51
N GLN A 364 8.69 -3.09 22.15
CA GLN A 364 8.87 -3.02 23.59
C GLN A 364 7.54 -2.60 24.22
N PHE A 365 6.89 -3.51 24.94
CA PHE A 365 5.60 -3.25 25.58
C PHE A 365 5.76 -2.73 27.01
N LEU A 366 4.84 -1.85 27.42
CA LEU A 366 4.64 -1.39 28.81
C LEU A 366 3.61 -2.24 29.56
N SER A 367 3.07 -3.28 28.90
CA SER A 367 2.12 -4.24 29.44
C SER A 367 2.48 -5.64 28.96
N GLY A 368 1.88 -6.63 29.59
CA GLY A 368 2.18 -8.04 29.44
C GLY A 368 3.40 -8.47 30.26
N LYS A 369 3.45 -9.76 30.59
CA LYS A 369 4.58 -10.41 31.28
C LYS A 369 5.95 -10.21 30.61
N GLY A 370 5.96 -9.88 29.32
CA GLY A 370 7.17 -9.57 28.55
C GLY A 370 7.55 -8.08 28.57
N SER A 371 6.87 -7.25 29.37
CA SER A 371 7.05 -5.81 29.41
C SER A 371 8.48 -5.43 29.79
N VAL A 372 8.95 -4.33 29.22
CA VAL A 372 10.23 -3.70 29.61
C VAL A 372 10.27 -3.31 31.08
N LEU A 373 9.11 -3.04 31.71
CA LEU A 373 9.01 -2.67 33.12
C LEU A 373 9.52 -3.79 34.04
N HIS A 374 9.32 -5.06 33.65
CA HIS A 374 9.85 -6.21 34.40
C HIS A 374 11.38 -6.37 34.29
N LYS A 375 12.04 -5.63 33.40
CA LYS A 375 13.49 -5.71 33.18
C LYS A 375 14.27 -4.61 33.91
N LEU A 376 13.56 -3.63 34.48
CA LEU A 376 14.18 -2.53 35.21
C LEU A 376 14.30 -2.89 36.68
N ASP A 377 15.32 -2.34 37.34
CA ASP A 377 15.42 -2.42 38.79
C ASP A 377 14.22 -1.73 39.44
N LYS A 378 13.63 -2.38 40.44
CA LYS A 378 12.40 -1.92 41.07
C LYS A 378 12.56 -0.53 41.68
N HIS A 379 13.64 -0.30 42.40
CA HIS A 379 13.85 0.95 43.11
C HIS A 379 14.13 2.10 42.15
N ILE A 380 14.89 1.84 41.08
CA ILE A 380 15.11 2.79 39.99
C ILE A 380 13.78 3.15 39.30
N MET A 381 12.93 2.15 39.02
CA MET A 381 11.62 2.39 38.43
C MET A 381 10.71 3.19 39.36
N ALA A 382 10.69 2.87 40.66
CA ALA A 382 9.93 3.60 41.67
C ALA A 382 10.37 5.07 41.74
N THR A 383 11.68 5.29 41.77
CA THR A 383 12.28 6.63 41.74
C THR A 383 11.93 7.38 40.45
N SER A 384 12.03 6.74 39.28
CA SER A 384 11.71 7.35 37.99
C SER A 384 10.24 7.75 37.86
N LEU A 385 9.34 7.01 38.50
CA LEU A 385 7.90 7.29 38.49
C LEU A 385 7.46 8.19 39.65
N GLY A 386 8.35 8.50 40.60
CA GLY A 386 8.01 9.25 41.81
C GLY A 386 7.04 8.52 42.73
N VAL A 387 7.09 7.18 42.77
CA VAL A 387 6.20 6.32 43.57
C VAL A 387 6.99 5.43 44.52
N SER A 388 6.28 4.70 45.40
CA SER A 388 6.93 3.74 46.31
C SER A 388 7.29 2.43 45.60
N ASP A 389 8.31 1.74 46.10
CA ASP A 389 8.66 0.37 45.70
C ASP A 389 7.45 -0.58 45.75
N ARG A 390 6.59 -0.44 46.76
CA ARG A 390 5.36 -1.24 46.89
C ARG A 390 4.38 -0.97 45.75
N THR A 391 4.27 0.28 45.30
CA THR A 391 3.42 0.64 44.15
C THR A 391 3.93 -0.02 42.87
N VAL A 392 5.26 -0.11 42.70
CA VAL A 392 5.86 -0.84 41.57
C VAL A 392 5.62 -2.34 41.71
N ASP A 393 5.74 -2.92 42.91
CA ASP A 393 5.36 -4.32 43.12
C ASP A 393 3.91 -4.56 42.69
N ASP A 394 2.96 -3.75 43.17
CA ASP A 394 1.55 -3.89 42.81
C ASP A 394 1.32 -3.75 41.29
N LEU A 395 2.02 -2.85 40.62
CA LEU A 395 1.98 -2.67 39.16
C LEU A 395 2.45 -3.93 38.41
N LEU A 396 3.56 -4.53 38.86
CA LEU A 396 4.17 -5.71 38.21
C LEU A 396 3.44 -7.03 38.54
N HIS A 397 2.64 -7.08 39.61
CA HIS A 397 1.91 -8.29 40.02
C HIS A 397 0.53 -8.46 39.33
N SER A 398 0.20 -7.68 38.30
CA SER A 398 -1.10 -7.73 37.63
C SER A 398 -1.37 -9.09 36.95
N PRO A 399 -2.36 -9.88 37.42
CA PRO A 399 -2.54 -11.26 36.99
C PRO A 399 -3.22 -11.43 35.62
N GLN A 400 -3.78 -10.36 35.05
CA GLN A 400 -4.43 -10.37 33.71
C GLN A 400 -3.58 -9.69 32.64
N ASP A 401 -2.29 -9.49 32.91
CA ASP A 401 -1.43 -8.68 32.07
C ASP A 401 -1.08 -9.37 30.73
N SER A 402 -1.34 -8.67 29.63
CA SER A 402 -1.19 -9.17 28.26
C SER A 402 -0.91 -8.01 27.31
N ILE A 403 -0.31 -8.29 26.15
CA ILE A 403 -0.04 -7.25 25.15
C ILE A 403 -1.27 -6.88 24.33
N ILE A 404 -2.26 -7.78 24.24
CA ILE A 404 -3.59 -7.47 23.69
C ILE A 404 -4.63 -7.85 24.74
N PHE A 405 -5.50 -6.93 25.12
CA PHE A 405 -6.47 -7.15 26.19
C PHE A 405 -7.79 -6.44 25.93
N GLY A 406 -8.86 -6.95 26.53
CA GLY A 406 -10.17 -6.32 26.52
C GLY A 406 -10.21 -5.13 27.46
N ARG A 407 -10.91 -4.07 27.06
CA ARG A 407 -11.15 -2.92 27.92
C ARG A 407 -12.45 -3.11 28.70
N ARG A 408 -12.45 -2.70 29.96
CA ARG A 408 -13.71 -2.39 30.66
C ARG A 408 -14.32 -1.17 29.98
N ALA A 409 -15.64 -1.15 29.82
CA ALA A 409 -16.38 -0.19 29.01
C ALA A 409 -16.23 1.26 29.52
N TRP A 410 -15.12 1.91 29.19
CA TRP A 410 -14.99 3.36 29.18
C TRP A 410 -15.27 3.84 27.74
N PRO A 411 -16.10 4.88 27.54
CA PRO A 411 -16.36 5.38 26.20
C PRO A 411 -15.08 5.95 25.57
N LEU A 412 -14.67 5.42 24.43
CA LEU A 412 -13.60 6.02 23.61
C LEU A 412 -13.87 7.50 23.30
N GLU A 413 -15.14 7.88 23.27
CA GLU A 413 -15.65 9.24 23.12
C GLU A 413 -15.29 10.16 24.30
N GLN A 414 -15.25 9.62 25.54
CA GLN A 414 -14.92 10.41 26.73
C GLN A 414 -13.41 10.66 26.88
N LEU A 415 -12.54 9.81 26.30
CA LEU A 415 -11.12 10.16 26.13
C LEU A 415 -10.93 11.38 25.21
N GLY A 416 -11.94 11.75 24.40
CA GLY A 416 -11.86 12.80 23.37
C GLY A 416 -12.33 14.17 23.83
N ARG A 417 -12.67 14.34 25.12
CA ARG A 417 -13.15 15.62 25.65
C ARG A 417 -12.04 16.46 26.31
N GLU A 418 -10.87 15.87 26.59
CA GLU A 418 -9.76 16.56 27.28
C GLU A 418 -8.57 16.92 26.37
N GLU A 419 -8.46 16.39 25.16
CA GLU A 419 -7.44 16.81 24.18
C GLU A 419 -8.11 16.96 22.82
N SER A 420 -8.14 18.20 22.30
CA SER A 420 -8.75 18.57 21.02
C SER A 420 -8.14 17.76 19.87
N PHE A 421 -9.01 17.30 18.96
CA PHE A 421 -8.61 16.96 17.59
C PHE A 421 -8.26 18.25 16.85
N GLU A 422 -7.11 18.85 17.15
CA GLU A 422 -6.65 20.03 16.42
C GLU A 422 -5.63 19.62 15.36
N SER A 423 -6.13 19.44 14.13
CA SER A 423 -5.33 19.62 12.93
C SER A 423 -4.94 21.10 12.81
N LYS A 424 -4.00 21.58 13.64
CA LYS A 424 -3.44 22.92 13.44
C LYS A 424 -2.47 22.86 12.26
N LYS A 425 -2.86 23.48 11.15
CA LYS A 425 -1.92 23.91 10.11
C LYS A 425 -0.78 24.67 10.79
N PRO A 426 0.51 24.37 10.51
CA PRO A 426 1.58 25.21 10.98
C PRO A 426 1.48 26.60 10.36
N LEU A 427 1.63 27.62 11.21
CA LEU A 427 1.71 29.02 10.79
C LEU A 427 2.92 29.22 9.88
N ILE A 428 2.70 29.89 8.75
CA ILE A 428 3.75 30.43 7.89
C ILE A 428 4.33 31.66 8.61
N PRO A 429 5.64 31.71 8.93
CA PRO A 429 6.28 32.98 9.22
C PRO A 429 6.41 33.73 7.90
N SER A 430 5.69 34.83 7.76
CA SER A 430 5.94 35.82 6.72
C SER A 430 7.32 36.44 6.97
N GLN A 431 8.36 35.92 6.31
CA GLN A 431 9.55 36.73 6.10
C GLN A 431 9.30 37.59 4.87
N SER A 432 8.99 38.85 5.15
CA SER A 432 9.16 39.98 4.26
C SER A 432 10.59 39.97 3.71
N LEU A 433 10.70 39.80 2.40
CA LEU A 433 11.84 40.28 1.63
C LEU A 433 11.85 41.80 1.73
N GLU A 434 12.75 42.35 2.54
CA GLU A 434 13.30 43.68 2.28
C GLU A 434 14.68 43.50 1.63
N LEU A 435 14.71 43.90 0.34
CA LEU A 435 15.83 44.23 -0.56
C LEU A 435 16.90 43.17 -0.85
#